data_AF-A0A963D8H4-F1
#
_entry.id   AF-A0A963D8H4-F1
#
_cell.length_a   1.000
_cell.length_b   1.000
_cell.length_c   1.000
_cell.angle_alpha   90.00
_cell.angle_beta   90.00
_cell.angle_gamma   90.00
#
_symmetry.space_group_name_H-M   'P 1'
#
loop_
_entity.id
_entity.type
_entity.pdbx_description
1 polymer ?
#
loop_
_entity_poly.entity_id
_entity_poly.type
_entity_poly.pdbx_seq_one_letter_code
_entity_poly.pdbx_strand_id
1 'polypeptide(L)' 'MKIVSMMIPLLAAAALVAGCGEKPQVLTHEPGKYHGKADTRPWESAAYGGDKARWESDMRARIGNQNELRRMPAD' A
#
# COMPACT_ATOMS: atom_id res chain seq x y z
N MET A 1 -18.60 40.69 32.38
CA MET A 1 -17.18 40.38 32.06
C MET A 1 -16.61 39.18 32.82
N LYS A 2 -16.92 38.97 34.12
CA LYS A 2 -16.43 37.80 34.89
C LYS A 2 -16.83 36.44 34.30
N ILE A 3 -18.05 36.32 33.78
CA ILE A 3 -18.57 35.08 33.15
C ILE A 3 -17.78 34.72 31.88
N VAL A 4 -17.45 35.72 31.05
CA VAL A 4 -16.64 35.53 29.84
C VAL A 4 -15.24 35.04 30.18
N SER A 5 -14.64 35.56 31.27
CA SER A 5 -13.32 35.13 31.74
C SER A 5 -13.29 33.70 32.27
N MET A 6 -14.41 33.18 32.80
CA MET A 6 -14.55 31.78 33.24
C MET A 6 -14.80 30.80 32.10
N MET A 7 -15.29 31.26 30.94
CA MET A 7 -15.54 30.38 29.77
C MET A 7 -14.27 30.01 29.01
N ILE A 8 -13.23 30.85 29.06
CA ILE A 8 -11.95 30.64 28.36
C ILE A 8 -11.27 29.31 28.75
N PRO A 9 -11.08 28.96 30.04
CA PRO A 9 -10.44 27.69 30.41
C PRO A 9 -11.31 26.47 30.06
N LEU A 10 -12.64 26.61 30.09
CA LEU A 10 -13.55 25.52 29.75
C LEU A 10 -13.51 25.19 28.25
N LEU A 11 -13.42 26.22 27.41
CA LEU A 11 -13.29 26.06 25.96
C LEU A 11 -11.94 25.45 25.57
N ALA A 12 -10.86 25.84 26.26
CA ALA A 12 -9.53 25.27 26.07
C ALA A 12 -9.48 23.78 26.44
N ALA A 13 -10.12 23.38 27.54
CA ALA A 13 -10.21 21.98 27.95
C ALA A 13 -11.01 21.13 26.94
N ALA A 14 -12.12 21.65 26.41
CA ALA A 14 -12.91 20.95 25.40
C ALA A 14 -12.14 20.73 24.09
N ALA A 15 -11.32 21.71 23.67
CA ALA A 15 -10.50 21.60 22.46
C ALA A 15 -9.39 20.53 22.57
N LEU A 16 -8.84 20.31 23.76
CA LEU A 16 -7.80 19.29 23.99
C LEU A 16 -8.35 17.86 23.90
N VAL A 17 -9.61 17.64 24.30
CA VAL A 17 -10.25 16.30 24.25
C VAL A 17 -10.86 16.01 22.87
N ALA A 18 -11.20 17.04 22.09
CA ALA A 18 -11.73 16.88 20.74
C ALA A 18 -10.72 16.25 19.74
N GLY A 19 -9.42 16.27 20.05
CA GLY A 19 -8.38 15.65 19.22
C GLY A 19 -8.29 14.11 19.32
N CYS A 20 -8.95 13.50 20.31
CA CYS A 20 -8.95 12.03 20.52
C CYS A 20 -10.10 11.29 19.81
N GLY A 21 -10.82 11.95 18.88
CA GLY A 21 -11.81 11.28 18.04
C GLY A 21 -11.14 10.40 17.00
N GLU A 22 -11.00 9.10 17.29
CA GLU A 22 -10.63 8.06 16.32
C GLU A 22 -11.51 8.22 15.07
N LYS A 23 -10.92 8.73 13.98
CA LYS A 23 -11.60 8.74 12.69
C LYS A 23 -11.84 7.30 12.26
N PRO A 24 -12.99 6.97 11.65
CA PRO A 24 -13.22 5.64 11.11
C PRO A 24 -12.04 5.21 10.23
N GLN A 25 -11.31 4.17 10.64
CA GLN A 25 -10.25 3.56 9.84
C GLN A 25 -10.81 2.65 8.75
N VAL A 26 -12.13 2.53 8.68
CA VAL A 26 -12.81 1.71 7.71
C VAL A 26 -12.85 2.49 6.40
N LEU A 27 -12.06 2.04 5.43
CA LEU A 27 -12.28 2.38 4.02
C LEU A 27 -13.77 2.15 3.73
N THR A 28 -14.45 3.13 3.13
CA THR A 28 -15.84 3.01 2.67
C THR A 28 -15.96 1.77 1.79
N HIS A 29 -16.40 0.67 2.39
CA HIS A 29 -16.45 -0.63 1.75
C HIS A 29 -17.70 -0.69 0.88
N GLU A 30 -17.54 -0.49 -0.42
CA GLU A 30 -18.58 -0.79 -1.39
C GLU A 30 -18.59 -2.29 -1.68
N PRO A 31 -19.67 -3.03 -1.35
CA PRO A 31 -19.76 -4.46 -1.61
C PRO A 31 -19.58 -4.78 -3.09
N GLY A 32 -18.75 -5.77 -3.40
CA GLY A 32 -18.49 -6.22 -4.77
C GLY A 32 -17.46 -5.40 -5.55
N LYS A 33 -16.83 -4.39 -4.94
CA LYS A 33 -15.74 -3.64 -5.56
C LYS A 33 -14.41 -3.91 -4.85
N TYR A 34 -13.35 -4.04 -5.64
CA TYR A 34 -11.99 -4.13 -5.13
C TYR A 34 -11.49 -2.74 -4.78
N HIS A 35 -11.18 -2.51 -3.50
CA HIS A 35 -10.74 -1.21 -2.96
C HIS A 35 -9.21 -1.09 -2.83
N GLY A 36 -8.47 -2.13 -3.24
CA GLY A 36 -7.01 -2.11 -3.26
C GLY A 36 -6.44 -1.41 -4.49
N LYS A 37 -5.11 -1.32 -4.56
CA LYS A 37 -4.42 -0.88 -5.79
C LYS A 37 -4.77 -1.86 -6.91
N ALA A 38 -5.31 -1.34 -8.02
CA ALA A 38 -5.59 -2.16 -9.20
C ALA A 38 -4.43 -3.10 -9.54
N ASP A 39 -4.77 -4.39 -9.68
CA ASP A 39 -3.83 -5.42 -10.09
C ASP A 39 -3.38 -5.11 -11.53
N THR A 40 -2.06 -5.04 -11.70
CA THR A 40 -1.43 -4.84 -13.01
C THR A 40 -0.61 -6.07 -13.32
N ARG A 41 -0.56 -6.45 -14.59
CA ARG A 41 0.23 -7.61 -15.00
C ARG A 41 1.72 -7.31 -14.79
N PRO A 42 2.57 -8.30 -14.43
CA PRO A 42 3.97 -8.02 -14.07
C PRO A 42 4.77 -7.28 -15.16
N TRP A 43 4.48 -7.56 -16.43
CA TRP A 43 5.12 -6.91 -17.58
C TRP A 43 4.63 -5.48 -17.83
N GLU A 44 3.55 -5.02 -17.18
CA GLU A 44 3.08 -3.63 -17.24
C GLU A 44 3.86 -2.70 -16.30
N SER A 45 4.79 -3.24 -15.49
CA SER A 45 5.69 -2.43 -14.67
C SER A 45 6.64 -1.59 -15.52
N ALA A 46 7.15 -0.49 -14.95
CA ALA A 46 8.08 0.41 -15.64
C ALA A 46 9.36 -0.29 -16.14
N ALA A 47 9.76 -1.39 -15.50
CA ALA A 47 10.93 -2.19 -15.89
C ALA A 47 10.74 -2.90 -17.24
N TYR A 48 9.50 -3.24 -17.58
CA TYR A 48 9.16 -4.00 -18.78
C TYR A 48 8.37 -3.19 -19.80
N GLY A 49 7.73 -2.09 -19.39
CA GLY A 49 7.07 -1.15 -20.31
C GLY A 49 5.94 -1.78 -21.14
N GLY A 50 5.34 -2.87 -20.65
CA GLY A 50 4.33 -3.65 -21.37
C GLY A 50 4.88 -4.84 -22.17
N ASP A 51 6.20 -5.00 -22.27
CA ASP A 51 6.81 -6.09 -23.03
C ASP A 51 6.72 -7.44 -22.29
N LYS A 52 5.67 -8.18 -22.61
CA LYS A 52 5.42 -9.53 -22.09
C LYS A 52 6.51 -10.52 -22.50
N ALA A 53 7.01 -10.44 -23.74
CA ALA A 53 7.98 -11.41 -24.25
C ALA A 53 9.32 -11.28 -23.51
N ARG A 54 9.76 -10.04 -23.28
CA ARG A 54 10.95 -9.75 -22.48
C ARG A 54 10.77 -10.22 -21.03
N TRP A 55 9.64 -9.94 -20.40
CA TRP A 55 9.34 -10.43 -19.06
C TRP A 55 9.40 -11.98 -18.98
N GLU A 56 8.76 -12.68 -19.92
CA GLU A 56 8.78 -14.15 -19.96
C GLU A 56 10.18 -14.73 -20.20
N SER A 57 11.00 -14.06 -21.03
CA SER A 57 12.39 -14.45 -21.26
C SER A 57 13.23 -14.31 -19.97
N ASP A 58 13.11 -13.17 -19.29
CA ASP A 58 13.80 -12.92 -18.02
C ASP A 58 13.37 -13.92 -16.93
N MET A 59 12.08 -14.24 -16.86
CA MET A 59 11.58 -15.24 -15.90
C MET A 59 12.16 -16.63 -16.19
N ARG A 60 12.22 -17.04 -17.46
CA ARG A 60 12.87 -18.31 -17.85
C ARG A 60 14.35 -18.34 -17.47
N ALA A 61 15.07 -17.26 -17.72
CA ALA A 61 16.48 -17.14 -17.34
C ALA A 61 16.66 -17.26 -15.82
N ARG A 62 15.81 -16.59 -15.02
CA ARG A 62 15.81 -16.70 -13.56
C ARG A 62 15.59 -18.11 -13.07
N ILE A 63 14.58 -18.82 -13.62
CA ILE A 63 14.30 -20.21 -13.26
C ILE A 63 15.49 -21.11 -13.60
N GLY A 64 16.07 -20.93 -14.79
CA GLY A 64 17.27 -21.68 -15.20
C GLY A 64 18.45 -21.46 -14.27
N ASN A 65 18.67 -20.22 -13.85
CA ASN A 65 19.74 -19.86 -12.92
C ASN A 65 19.51 -20.38 -11.50
N GLN A 66 18.30 -20.81 -11.14
CA GLN A 66 17.97 -21.43 -9.85
C GLN A 66 17.96 -22.97 -9.90
N ASN A 67 18.15 -23.56 -11.08
CA ASN A 67 18.16 -25.00 -11.23
C ASN A 67 19.55 -25.56 -10.89
N GLU A 68 19.64 -26.31 -9.80
CA GLU A 68 20.87 -26.95 -9.32
C GLU A 68 21.53 -27.84 -10.40
N LEU A 69 20.73 -28.57 -11.19
CA LEU A 69 21.24 -29.42 -12.29
C LEU A 69 21.96 -28.62 -13.38
N ARG A 70 21.62 -27.34 -13.53
CA ARG A 70 22.27 -26.41 -14.47
C ARG A 70 23.51 -25.73 -13.88
N ARG A 71 23.62 -25.71 -12.55
CA ARG A 71 24.74 -25.10 -11.82
C ARG A 71 25.87 -26.08 -11.54
N MET A 72 25.57 -27.39 -11.54
CA MET A 72 26.58 -28.42 -11.40
C MET A 72 27.52 -28.38 -12.61
N PRO A 73 28.85 -28.33 -12.40
CA PRO A 73 29.79 -28.53 -13.48
C PRO A 73 29.57 -29.91 -14.09
N ALA A 74 29.67 -30.03 -15.41
CA ALA A 74 29.70 -31.33 -16.06
C ALA A 74 30.95 -32.07 -15.58
N ASP A 75 30.72 -33.20 -14.93
CA ASP A 75 31.71 -34.18 -14.52
C ASP A 75 32.43 -34.83 -15.72
#